data_AF-A0A257UC90-F1
#
_entry.id   AF-A0A257UC90-F1
#
_cell.length_a   1.000
_cell.length_b   1.000
_cell.length_c   1.000
_cell.angle_alpha   90.00
_cell.angle_beta   90.00
_cell.angle_gamma   90.00
#
_symmetry.space_group_name_H-M   'P 1'
#
loop_
_entity.id
_entity.type
_entity.pdbx_description
1 polymer ?
#
loop_
_entity_poly.entity_id
_entity_poly.type
_entity_poly.pdbx_seq_one_letter_code
_entity_poly.pdbx_strand_id
1 'polypeptide(L)'
;MSKLVPPHGSPHLKPLLLDGKELADELGKAAHLKKVPITSRESGDLIMLGIGGFTPLDGFMGRDDWKGCCDEYKLPSKKGLFWPIPITLSAAKPLADSIAKGEEVALVEAETGQLMGTMKVAEKYTIDKEHECKQVFKTADPAHPGVKMVMDQAEVNLAGPVKVLSESYFPTQFKGLYQRPAEARKAFEERGWTTVAALQLRNPMHNSHAYLAWIAIEVCDGLYIHQLVGKLKPGDIPADVRVKAIDALINKYFRKERCIQAGYPLDMRYAGPREALLHAVFRQNYGCSHLIVGRDHAGVGDYYGPFDAQTIFHEIPADALALKPLPLDWTFYCFECGTMASMKTCPHESKAVIDENGKYKGGARLLLSGTLLRKLMSEGKPVPPEFSKPEVIAILKEYYDTLEHKVEIKLHGHATGAAKV
;
A
#
# COMPACT_ATOMS: atom_id res chain seq x y z
N MET A 1 7.21 -1.93 -29.31
CA MET A 1 6.30 -2.49 -28.29
C MET A 1 6.94 -2.30 -26.92
N SER A 2 6.15 -2.08 -25.88
CA SER A 2 6.66 -1.96 -24.50
C SER A 2 7.43 -3.22 -24.09
N LYS A 3 8.49 -3.05 -23.29
CA LYS A 3 9.26 -4.15 -22.68
C LYS A 3 8.91 -4.37 -21.20
N LEU A 4 7.98 -3.58 -20.65
CA LEU A 4 7.50 -3.75 -19.28
C LEU A 4 6.58 -4.97 -19.17
N VAL A 5 6.37 -5.45 -17.95
CA VAL A 5 5.37 -6.50 -17.70
C VAL A 5 3.97 -6.05 -18.15
N PRO A 6 3.15 -6.95 -18.72
CA PRO A 6 1.80 -6.62 -19.10
C PRO A 6 0.94 -6.30 -17.86
N PRO A 7 -0.10 -5.47 -18.00
CA PRO A 7 -1.11 -5.32 -16.97
C PRO A 7 -1.70 -6.67 -16.54
N HIS A 8 -2.16 -6.74 -15.30
CA HIS A 8 -2.70 -7.97 -14.73
C HIS A 8 -3.94 -8.43 -15.51
N GLY A 9 -3.92 -9.67 -16.01
CA GLY A 9 -5.02 -10.27 -16.75
C GLY A 9 -5.48 -9.51 -18.01
N SER A 10 -4.68 -8.59 -18.56
CA SER A 10 -5.06 -7.75 -19.71
C SER A 10 -3.86 -7.34 -20.57
N PRO A 11 -4.00 -7.24 -21.90
CA PRO A 11 -2.94 -6.71 -22.76
C PRO A 11 -2.71 -5.20 -22.58
N HIS A 12 -3.72 -4.48 -22.09
CA HIS A 12 -3.70 -3.02 -21.92
C HIS A 12 -4.27 -2.59 -20.56
N LEU A 13 -3.85 -1.43 -20.07
CA LEU A 13 -4.46 -0.82 -18.90
C LEU A 13 -5.93 -0.53 -19.17
N LYS A 14 -6.76 -0.64 -18.13
CA LYS A 14 -8.19 -0.35 -18.18
C LYS A 14 -8.57 0.73 -17.16
N PRO A 15 -8.20 2.00 -17.40
CA PRO A 15 -8.69 3.10 -16.57
C PRO A 15 -10.21 3.27 -16.78
N LEU A 16 -10.94 3.50 -15.69
CA LEU A 16 -12.37 3.81 -15.70
C LEU A 16 -12.67 5.29 -15.44
N LEU A 17 -11.63 6.13 -15.32
CA LEU A 17 -11.74 7.58 -15.19
C LEU A 17 -12.15 8.20 -16.53
N LEU A 18 -13.27 8.93 -16.51
CA LEU A 18 -13.75 9.67 -17.67
C LEU A 18 -12.99 10.98 -17.84
N ASP A 19 -12.87 11.43 -19.08
CA ASP A 19 -12.35 12.74 -19.43
C ASP A 19 -13.22 13.46 -20.48
N GLY A 20 -12.87 14.71 -20.76
CA GLY A 20 -13.46 15.49 -21.86
C GLY A 20 -15.00 15.54 -21.83
N LYS A 21 -15.61 15.23 -22.97
CA LYS A 21 -17.06 15.27 -23.14
C LYS A 21 -17.78 14.18 -22.34
N GLU A 22 -17.21 12.97 -22.28
CA GLU A 22 -17.83 11.85 -21.55
C GLU A 22 -17.96 12.17 -20.05
N LEU A 23 -16.94 12.79 -19.47
CA LEU A 23 -16.98 13.28 -18.09
C LEU A 23 -18.07 14.34 -17.89
N ALA A 24 -18.14 15.34 -18.77
CA ALA A 24 -19.13 16.41 -18.67
C ALA A 24 -20.57 15.87 -18.77
N ASP A 25 -20.83 14.96 -19.71
CA ASP A 25 -22.13 14.34 -19.92
C ASP A 25 -22.54 13.48 -18.70
N GLU A 26 -21.60 12.67 -18.16
CA GLU A 26 -21.88 11.82 -17.01
C GLU A 26 -22.04 12.63 -15.71
N LEU A 27 -21.32 13.75 -15.53
CA LEU A 27 -21.52 14.69 -14.42
C LEU A 27 -22.95 15.29 -14.44
N GLY A 28 -23.42 15.70 -15.62
CA GLY A 28 -24.77 16.23 -15.79
C GLY A 28 -25.85 15.20 -15.41
N LYS A 29 -25.67 13.95 -15.84
CA LYS A 29 -26.54 12.84 -15.47
C LYS A 29 -26.48 12.52 -13.96
N ALA A 30 -25.27 12.43 -13.41
CA ALA A 30 -25.03 12.04 -12.02
C ALA A 30 -25.70 12.99 -11.00
N ALA A 31 -25.88 14.27 -11.35
CA ALA A 31 -26.59 15.25 -10.53
C ALA A 31 -28.04 14.87 -10.21
N HIS A 32 -28.66 14.02 -11.04
CA HIS A 32 -30.05 13.59 -10.90
C HIS A 32 -30.21 12.14 -10.42
N LEU A 33 -29.10 11.42 -10.21
CA LEU A 33 -29.13 10.04 -9.75
C LEU A 33 -29.30 9.96 -8.23
N LYS A 34 -29.83 8.83 -7.77
CA LYS A 34 -29.83 8.49 -6.35
C LYS A 34 -28.39 8.40 -5.85
N LYS A 35 -28.11 9.04 -4.71
CA LYS A 35 -26.77 9.11 -4.13
C LYS A 35 -26.53 7.93 -3.20
N VAL A 36 -25.40 7.26 -3.37
CA VAL A 36 -24.87 6.23 -2.49
C VAL A 36 -23.61 6.77 -1.82
N PRO A 37 -23.62 6.98 -0.49
CA PRO A 37 -22.43 7.42 0.22
C PRO A 37 -21.39 6.29 0.24
N ILE A 38 -20.15 6.62 -0.07
CA ILE A 38 -19.02 5.68 -0.04
C ILE A 38 -18.01 6.08 1.05
N THR A 39 -17.46 5.07 1.70
CA THR A 39 -16.41 5.21 2.72
C THR A 39 -15.08 5.61 2.10
N SER A 40 -14.13 6.06 2.92
CA SER A 40 -12.76 6.37 2.46
C SER A 40 -12.09 5.21 1.70
N ARG A 41 -12.25 3.98 2.20
CA ARG A 41 -11.75 2.76 1.55
C ARG A 41 -12.34 2.60 0.16
N GLU A 42 -13.67 2.73 0.04
CA GLU A 42 -14.39 2.59 -1.23
C GLU A 42 -14.06 3.73 -2.20
N SER A 43 -13.83 4.95 -1.70
CA SER A 43 -13.29 6.07 -2.50
C SER A 43 -11.91 5.73 -3.05
N GLY A 44 -10.98 5.25 -2.22
CA GLY A 44 -9.66 4.83 -2.67
C GLY A 44 -9.71 3.71 -3.72
N ASP A 45 -10.60 2.73 -3.52
CA ASP A 45 -10.82 1.65 -4.49
C ASP A 45 -11.41 2.14 -5.81
N LEU A 46 -12.38 3.06 -5.74
CA LEU A 46 -12.95 3.70 -6.92
C LEU A 46 -11.90 4.49 -7.70
N ILE A 47 -11.00 5.19 -7.00
CA ILE A 47 -9.88 5.89 -7.64
C ILE A 47 -8.91 4.89 -8.28
N MET A 48 -8.57 3.78 -7.60
CA MET A 48 -7.72 2.74 -8.17
C MET A 48 -8.33 2.07 -9.42
N LEU A 49 -9.65 1.90 -9.46
CA LEU A 49 -10.39 1.51 -10.66
C LEU A 49 -10.28 2.59 -11.75
N GLY A 50 -10.47 3.85 -11.38
CA GLY A 50 -10.41 5.01 -12.27
C GLY A 50 -9.08 5.14 -12.99
N ILE A 51 -7.97 5.06 -12.26
CA ILE A 51 -6.63 5.22 -12.83
C ILE A 51 -6.10 3.94 -13.50
N GLY A 52 -6.83 2.83 -13.43
CA GLY A 52 -6.42 1.53 -13.96
C GLY A 52 -5.45 0.77 -13.06
N GLY A 53 -5.26 1.19 -11.80
CA GLY A 53 -4.48 0.47 -10.80
C GLY A 53 -5.06 -0.90 -10.47
N PHE A 54 -6.38 -1.04 -10.60
CA PHE A 54 -7.11 -2.31 -10.47
C PHE A 54 -7.53 -2.95 -11.80
N THR A 55 -6.80 -2.67 -12.89
CA THR A 55 -6.95 -3.45 -14.14
C THR A 55 -6.87 -4.96 -13.82
N PRO A 56 -7.81 -5.81 -14.28
CA PRO A 56 -8.82 -5.57 -15.32
C PRO A 56 -10.26 -5.42 -14.79
N LEU A 57 -10.43 -5.05 -13.52
CA LEU A 57 -11.76 -4.90 -12.92
C LEU A 57 -12.60 -3.84 -13.64
N ASP A 58 -13.90 -4.06 -13.68
CA ASP A 58 -14.90 -3.18 -14.28
C ASP A 58 -15.62 -2.29 -13.27
N GLY A 59 -15.46 -2.58 -11.98
CA GLY A 59 -16.21 -1.98 -10.88
C GLY A 59 -16.15 -2.83 -9.62
N PHE A 60 -17.12 -2.65 -8.74
CA PHE A 60 -17.20 -3.39 -7.47
C PHE A 60 -17.72 -4.81 -7.67
N MET A 61 -17.12 -5.75 -6.95
CA MET A 61 -17.28 -7.19 -7.14
C MET A 61 -18.65 -7.72 -6.72
N GLY A 62 -19.20 -8.60 -7.56
CA GLY A 62 -20.39 -9.41 -7.25
C GLY A 62 -20.09 -10.53 -6.25
N ARG A 63 -21.13 -11.28 -5.85
CA ARG A 63 -21.03 -12.29 -4.79
C ARG A 63 -20.02 -13.40 -5.11
N ASP A 64 -20.02 -13.88 -6.35
CA ASP A 64 -19.14 -14.99 -6.74
C ASP A 64 -17.66 -14.56 -6.79
N ASP A 65 -17.38 -13.32 -7.23
CA ASP A 65 -16.02 -12.76 -7.20
C ASP A 65 -15.55 -12.48 -5.79
N TRP A 66 -16.42 -11.95 -4.92
CA TRP A 66 -16.12 -11.80 -3.49
C TRP A 66 -15.74 -13.15 -2.87
N LYS A 67 -16.58 -14.18 -3.05
CA LYS A 67 -16.34 -15.50 -2.49
C LYS A 67 -15.08 -16.15 -3.08
N GLY A 68 -14.88 -16.03 -4.39
CA GLY A 68 -13.69 -16.54 -5.08
C GLY A 68 -12.40 -15.89 -4.60
N CYS A 69 -12.40 -14.57 -4.33
CA CYS A 69 -11.26 -13.86 -3.75
C CYS A 69 -10.95 -14.37 -2.34
N CYS A 70 -11.98 -14.55 -1.51
CA CYS A 70 -11.82 -15.07 -0.15
C CYS A 70 -11.24 -16.49 -0.15
N ASP A 71 -11.80 -17.38 -0.96
CA ASP A 71 -11.54 -18.82 -0.81
C ASP A 71 -10.37 -19.33 -1.65
N GLU A 72 -10.19 -18.79 -2.85
CA GLU A 72 -9.31 -19.37 -3.87
C GLU A 72 -8.37 -18.36 -4.51
N TYR A 73 -8.44 -17.09 -4.11
CA TYR A 73 -7.75 -15.98 -4.78
C TYR A 73 -8.18 -15.83 -6.25
N LYS A 74 -9.46 -16.02 -6.58
CA LYS A 74 -9.95 -16.04 -7.97
C LYS A 74 -11.11 -15.09 -8.22
N LEU A 75 -11.21 -14.63 -9.47
CA LEU A 75 -12.36 -13.92 -10.03
C LEU A 75 -13.11 -14.84 -11.01
N PRO A 76 -14.15 -15.57 -10.58
CA PRO A 76 -15.02 -16.34 -11.48
C PRO A 76 -15.50 -15.55 -12.70
N SER A 77 -15.85 -14.27 -12.55
CA SER A 77 -16.28 -13.41 -13.67
C SER A 77 -15.19 -13.18 -14.74
N LYS A 78 -13.93 -13.42 -14.38
CA LYS A 78 -12.74 -13.30 -15.24
C LYS A 78 -12.05 -14.64 -15.46
N LYS A 79 -12.84 -15.72 -15.62
CA LYS A 79 -12.33 -17.07 -15.89
C LYS A 79 -11.33 -17.56 -14.83
N GLY A 80 -11.58 -17.21 -13.57
CA GLY A 80 -10.71 -17.60 -12.44
C GLY A 80 -9.39 -16.83 -12.37
N LEU A 81 -9.31 -15.64 -12.98
CA LEU A 81 -8.12 -14.77 -12.87
C LEU A 81 -7.76 -14.54 -11.40
N PHE A 82 -6.47 -14.60 -11.09
CA PHE A 82 -5.99 -14.40 -9.73
C PHE A 82 -6.36 -13.02 -9.17
N TRP A 83 -6.88 -12.95 -7.95
CA TRP A 83 -7.13 -11.72 -7.21
C TRP A 83 -7.19 -11.95 -5.69
N PRO A 84 -6.39 -11.23 -4.88
CA PRO A 84 -6.16 -11.64 -3.49
C PRO A 84 -7.06 -11.04 -2.42
N ILE A 85 -7.71 -9.90 -2.69
CA ILE A 85 -8.53 -9.17 -1.71
C ILE A 85 -9.80 -8.65 -2.40
N PRO A 86 -11.02 -8.92 -1.86
CA PRO A 86 -12.27 -8.40 -2.41
C PRO A 86 -12.30 -6.87 -2.51
N ILE A 87 -12.81 -6.36 -3.64
CA ILE A 87 -13.05 -4.93 -3.88
C ILE A 87 -14.58 -4.72 -3.92
N THR A 88 -15.16 -4.38 -2.78
CA THR A 88 -16.62 -4.33 -2.57
C THR A 88 -17.08 -2.96 -2.11
N LEU A 89 -18.33 -2.62 -2.40
CA LEU A 89 -19.01 -1.42 -1.93
C LEU A 89 -20.25 -1.82 -1.15
N SER A 90 -20.39 -1.32 0.07
CA SER A 90 -21.53 -1.60 0.95
C SER A 90 -22.49 -0.41 1.06
N ALA A 91 -23.78 -0.68 1.25
CA ALA A 91 -24.83 0.31 1.47
C ALA A 91 -25.80 -0.15 2.57
N ALA A 92 -26.36 0.82 3.29
CA ALA A 92 -27.39 0.55 4.29
C ALA A 92 -28.62 -0.10 3.64
N LYS A 93 -29.20 -1.10 4.29
CA LYS A 93 -30.31 -1.88 3.75
C LYS A 93 -31.48 -1.03 3.21
N PRO A 94 -31.97 0.03 3.90
CA PRO A 94 -33.06 0.85 3.36
C PRO A 94 -32.70 1.53 2.03
N LEU A 95 -31.44 1.98 1.89
CA LEU A 95 -30.96 2.57 0.64
C LEU A 95 -30.84 1.51 -0.46
N ALA A 96 -30.26 0.35 -0.14
CA ALA A 96 -30.10 -0.76 -1.08
C ALA A 96 -31.46 -1.32 -1.56
N ASP A 97 -32.48 -1.36 -0.69
CA ASP A 97 -33.84 -1.79 -1.03
C ASP A 97 -34.51 -0.79 -1.98
N SER A 98 -34.19 0.51 -1.86
CA SER A 98 -34.71 1.55 -2.76
C SER A 98 -34.09 1.54 -4.17
N ILE A 99 -33.00 0.80 -4.39
CA ILE A 99 -32.27 0.76 -5.67
C ILE A 99 -32.67 -0.50 -6.44
N ALA A 100 -33.20 -0.35 -7.65
CA ALA A 100 -33.53 -1.46 -8.52
C ALA A 100 -32.27 -2.10 -9.14
N LYS A 101 -32.32 -3.41 -9.42
CA LYS A 101 -31.28 -4.05 -10.23
C LYS A 101 -31.30 -3.45 -11.64
N GLY A 102 -30.14 -3.02 -12.12
CA GLY A 102 -29.95 -2.30 -13.38
C GLY A 102 -30.03 -0.78 -13.26
N GLU A 103 -30.43 -0.24 -12.11
CA GLU A 103 -30.48 1.20 -11.85
C GLU A 103 -29.06 1.79 -11.77
N GLU A 104 -28.92 3.04 -12.23
CA GLU A 104 -27.69 3.80 -12.09
C GLU A 104 -27.75 4.72 -10.88
N VAL A 105 -26.66 4.74 -10.11
CA VAL A 105 -26.52 5.54 -8.89
C VAL A 105 -25.28 6.43 -8.96
N ALA A 106 -25.32 7.56 -8.28
CA ALA A 106 -24.17 8.42 -8.06
C ALA A 106 -23.44 7.99 -6.79
N LEU A 107 -22.12 7.83 -6.87
CA LEU A 107 -21.26 7.52 -5.74
C LEU A 107 -20.69 8.82 -5.17
N VAL A 108 -20.97 9.09 -3.90
CA VAL A 108 -20.55 10.34 -3.23
C VAL A 108 -19.70 10.03 -2.01
N GLU A 109 -18.56 10.71 -1.86
CA GLU A 109 -17.73 10.53 -0.68
C GLU A 109 -18.48 10.97 0.58
N ALA A 110 -18.59 10.10 1.58
CA ALA A 110 -19.43 10.33 2.75
C ALA A 110 -19.00 11.55 3.59
N GLU A 111 -17.69 11.86 3.62
CA GLU A 111 -17.14 12.94 4.44
C GLU A 111 -17.24 14.32 3.78
N THR A 112 -16.99 14.40 2.46
CA THR A 112 -16.94 15.68 1.74
C THR A 112 -18.18 15.96 0.92
N GLY A 113 -19.01 14.94 0.65
CA GLY A 113 -20.12 15.01 -0.30
C GLY A 113 -19.68 15.09 -1.76
N GLN A 114 -18.37 14.95 -2.05
CA GLN A 114 -17.84 15.02 -3.41
C GLN A 114 -18.42 13.90 -4.27
N LEU A 115 -18.86 14.24 -5.48
CA LEU A 115 -19.27 13.26 -6.49
C LEU A 115 -18.02 12.57 -7.07
N MET A 116 -17.93 11.25 -6.88
CA MET A 116 -16.73 10.47 -7.22
C MET A 116 -16.92 9.58 -8.45
N GLY A 117 -18.13 9.08 -8.69
CA GLY A 117 -18.41 8.15 -9.77
C GLY A 117 -19.90 7.92 -10.01
N THR A 118 -20.22 7.16 -11.06
CA THR A 118 -21.52 6.50 -11.22
C THR A 118 -21.35 5.00 -11.29
N MET A 119 -22.38 4.26 -10.87
CA MET A 119 -22.37 2.80 -10.91
C MET A 119 -23.71 2.29 -11.42
N LYS A 120 -23.68 1.30 -12.31
CA LYS A 120 -24.88 0.54 -12.67
C LYS A 120 -24.98 -0.68 -11.76
N VAL A 121 -25.97 -0.71 -10.87
CA VAL A 121 -26.10 -1.78 -9.87
C VAL A 121 -26.58 -3.08 -10.53
N ALA A 122 -25.67 -4.02 -10.76
CA ALA A 122 -25.95 -5.30 -11.40
C ALA A 122 -26.39 -6.38 -10.40
N GLU A 123 -25.92 -6.29 -9.16
CA GLU A 123 -26.20 -7.28 -8.11
C GLU A 123 -26.25 -6.59 -6.74
N LYS A 124 -27.07 -7.15 -5.84
CA LYS A 124 -27.16 -6.78 -4.42
C LYS A 124 -27.07 -8.06 -3.59
N TYR A 125 -26.18 -8.12 -2.62
CA TYR A 125 -25.94 -9.33 -1.82
C TYR A 125 -25.42 -8.99 -0.42
N THR A 126 -25.52 -9.93 0.51
CA THR A 126 -24.88 -9.83 1.83
C THR A 126 -23.62 -10.70 1.87
N ILE A 127 -22.66 -10.32 2.71
CA ILE A 127 -21.42 -11.07 2.91
C ILE A 127 -21.38 -11.74 4.28
N ASP A 128 -20.68 -12.86 4.36
CA ASP A 128 -20.20 -13.40 5.64
C ASP A 128 -18.92 -12.65 6.03
N LYS A 129 -19.09 -11.60 6.85
CA LYS A 129 -18.01 -10.73 7.31
C LYS A 129 -16.94 -11.49 8.09
N GLU A 130 -17.35 -12.44 8.93
CA GLU A 130 -16.42 -13.21 9.74
C GLU A 130 -15.57 -14.14 8.85
N HIS A 131 -16.20 -14.77 7.86
CA HIS A 131 -15.50 -15.55 6.85
C HIS A 131 -14.49 -14.72 6.06
N GLU A 132 -14.89 -13.57 5.51
CA GLU A 132 -13.96 -12.66 4.82
C GLU A 132 -12.79 -12.29 5.74
N CYS A 133 -13.07 -11.98 7.01
CA CYS A 133 -12.02 -11.59 7.94
C CYS A 133 -11.01 -12.71 8.19
N LYS A 134 -11.50 -13.93 8.47
CA LYS A 134 -10.65 -15.11 8.69
C LYS A 134 -9.83 -15.46 7.46
N GLN A 135 -10.41 -15.39 6.27
CA GLN A 135 -9.71 -15.71 5.02
C GLN A 135 -8.67 -14.64 4.66
N VAL A 136 -9.02 -13.35 4.77
CA VAL A 136 -8.19 -12.24 4.28
C VAL A 136 -7.14 -11.81 5.31
N PHE A 137 -7.49 -11.75 6.59
CA PHE A 137 -6.63 -11.22 7.66
C PHE A 137 -6.09 -12.31 8.60
N LYS A 138 -6.39 -13.59 8.37
CA LYS A 138 -6.08 -14.73 9.26
C LYS A 138 -6.69 -14.61 10.68
N THR A 139 -7.58 -13.66 10.90
CA THR A 139 -8.18 -13.37 12.21
C THR A 139 -9.54 -12.69 12.05
N ALA A 140 -10.38 -12.77 13.07
CA ALA A 140 -11.61 -12.00 13.21
C ALA A 140 -11.55 -11.02 14.41
N ASP A 141 -10.35 -10.75 14.93
CA ASP A 141 -10.15 -9.80 16.03
C ASP A 141 -10.46 -8.36 15.59
N PRO A 142 -11.44 -7.66 16.19
CA PRO A 142 -11.80 -6.29 15.83
C PRO A 142 -10.68 -5.26 16.12
N ALA A 143 -9.63 -5.63 16.87
CA ALA A 143 -8.45 -4.79 17.02
C ALA A 143 -7.57 -4.74 15.76
N HIS A 144 -7.71 -5.70 14.83
CA HIS A 144 -7.05 -5.65 13.54
C HIS A 144 -7.73 -4.59 12.64
N PRO A 145 -7.02 -3.56 12.13
CA PRO A 145 -7.62 -2.48 11.35
C PRO A 145 -8.47 -2.95 10.15
N GLY A 146 -7.96 -3.92 9.37
CA GLY A 146 -8.71 -4.50 8.25
C GLY A 146 -9.97 -5.26 8.66
N VAL A 147 -9.95 -5.98 9.79
CA VAL A 147 -11.14 -6.67 10.33
C VAL A 147 -12.18 -5.64 10.72
N LYS A 148 -11.77 -4.58 11.43
CA LYS A 148 -12.66 -3.47 11.77
C LYS A 148 -13.32 -2.86 10.53
N MET A 149 -12.56 -2.63 9.46
CA MET A 149 -13.10 -2.10 8.20
C MET A 149 -14.19 -3.00 7.60
N VAL A 150 -14.02 -4.33 7.61
CA VAL A 150 -15.03 -5.28 7.12
C VAL A 150 -16.24 -5.36 8.05
N MET A 151 -16.00 -5.40 9.36
CA MET A 151 -17.06 -5.44 10.36
C MET A 151 -17.94 -4.19 10.33
N ASP A 152 -17.35 -3.03 10.06
CA ASP A 152 -18.05 -1.74 9.94
C ASP A 152 -18.79 -1.55 8.60
N GLN A 153 -18.61 -2.43 7.60
CA GLN A 153 -19.35 -2.33 6.33
C GLN A 153 -20.86 -2.33 6.58
N ALA A 154 -21.61 -1.66 5.72
CA ALA A 154 -23.07 -1.74 5.77
C ALA A 154 -23.57 -3.14 5.36
N GLU A 155 -24.85 -3.40 5.57
CA GLU A 155 -25.43 -4.75 5.48
C GLU A 155 -25.41 -5.34 4.06
N VAL A 156 -25.62 -4.51 3.03
CA VAL A 156 -25.81 -4.97 1.65
C VAL A 156 -24.71 -4.44 0.75
N ASN A 157 -23.98 -5.34 0.09
CA ASN A 157 -23.06 -4.97 -0.98
C ASN A 157 -23.80 -4.70 -2.28
N LEU A 158 -23.41 -3.61 -2.94
CA LEU A 158 -23.85 -3.24 -4.28
C LEU A 158 -22.71 -3.49 -5.25
N ALA A 159 -22.96 -4.27 -6.28
CA ALA A 159 -21.96 -4.64 -7.27
C ALA A 159 -22.36 -4.23 -8.68
N GLY A 160 -21.37 -3.98 -9.51
CA GLY A 160 -21.58 -3.61 -10.91
C GLY A 160 -20.48 -2.71 -11.46
N PRO A 161 -20.55 -2.46 -12.79
CA PRO A 161 -19.56 -1.62 -13.45
C PRO A 161 -19.68 -0.16 -13.02
N VAL A 162 -18.54 0.52 -12.97
CA VAL A 162 -18.43 1.93 -12.56
C VAL A 162 -17.89 2.81 -13.68
N LYS A 163 -18.24 4.09 -13.61
CA LYS A 163 -17.55 5.19 -14.30
C LYS A 163 -17.00 6.12 -13.24
N VAL A 164 -15.72 6.44 -13.32
CA VAL A 164 -15.07 7.29 -12.32
C VAL A 164 -15.03 8.72 -12.84
N LEU A 165 -15.46 9.66 -12.00
CA LEU A 165 -15.62 11.07 -12.36
C LEU A 165 -14.58 11.95 -11.67
N SER A 166 -13.96 11.45 -10.60
CA SER A 166 -12.98 12.22 -9.84
C SER A 166 -11.90 11.35 -9.22
N GLU A 167 -10.71 11.91 -9.12
CA GLU A 167 -9.60 11.40 -8.32
C GLU A 167 -9.49 12.14 -6.98
N SER A 168 -10.56 12.80 -6.54
CA SER A 168 -10.57 13.62 -5.32
C SER A 168 -9.45 14.69 -5.33
N TYR A 169 -8.85 14.96 -4.17
CA TYR A 169 -7.80 15.96 -3.97
C TYR A 169 -6.39 15.48 -4.39
N PHE A 170 -6.21 14.21 -4.77
CA PHE A 170 -4.87 13.67 -5.00
C PHE A 170 -4.07 14.39 -6.11
N PRO A 171 -4.64 14.72 -7.29
CA PRO A 171 -3.90 15.39 -8.35
C PRO A 171 -3.45 16.82 -7.98
N THR A 172 -4.20 17.49 -7.09
CA THR A 172 -3.92 18.88 -6.69
C THR A 172 -3.00 18.94 -5.48
N GLN A 173 -3.34 18.23 -4.40
CA GLN A 173 -2.59 18.25 -3.14
C GLN A 173 -1.23 17.55 -3.26
N PHE A 174 -1.13 16.48 -4.04
CA PHE A 174 0.10 15.72 -4.24
C PHE A 174 0.66 15.89 -5.65
N LYS A 175 0.46 17.07 -6.24
CA LYS A 175 1.00 17.41 -7.56
C LYS A 175 2.50 17.14 -7.63
N GLY A 176 2.93 16.42 -8.66
CA GLY A 176 4.33 16.03 -8.87
C GLY A 176 4.77 14.78 -8.10
N LEU A 177 3.94 14.27 -7.18
CA LEU A 177 4.14 13.01 -6.49
C LEU A 177 3.12 11.95 -6.91
N TYR A 178 1.83 12.29 -6.87
CA TYR A 178 0.77 11.39 -7.30
C TYR A 178 0.96 11.00 -8.77
N GLN A 179 0.93 9.70 -9.05
CA GLN A 179 1.17 9.17 -10.39
C GLN A 179 0.17 8.06 -10.71
N ARG A 180 -0.41 8.13 -11.91
CA ARG A 180 -1.27 7.09 -12.48
C ARG A 180 -0.42 5.96 -13.08
N PRO A 181 -0.93 4.72 -13.18
CA PRO A 181 -0.24 3.61 -13.85
C PRO A 181 0.28 3.93 -15.26
N ALA A 182 -0.51 4.64 -16.07
CA ALA A 182 -0.11 5.01 -17.43
C ALA A 182 1.09 5.97 -17.44
N GLU A 183 1.13 6.91 -16.50
CA GLU A 183 2.23 7.87 -16.35
C GLU A 183 3.51 7.19 -15.86
N ALA A 184 3.40 6.24 -14.92
CA ALA A 184 4.53 5.46 -14.43
C ALA A 184 5.14 4.60 -15.55
N ARG A 185 4.30 3.87 -16.29
CA ARG A 185 4.74 3.08 -17.45
C ARG A 185 5.46 3.93 -18.48
N LYS A 186 4.89 5.08 -18.85
CA LYS A 186 5.52 6.03 -19.78
C LYS A 186 6.89 6.48 -19.25
N ALA A 187 6.98 6.85 -17.98
CA ALA A 187 8.23 7.29 -17.36
C ALA A 187 9.32 6.18 -17.33
N PHE A 188 8.93 4.91 -17.18
CA PHE A 188 9.85 3.78 -17.24
C PHE A 188 10.32 3.53 -18.68
N GLU A 189 9.41 3.60 -19.66
CA GLU A 189 9.72 3.42 -21.08
C GLU A 189 10.65 4.52 -21.62
N GLU A 190 10.42 5.78 -21.25
CA GLU A 190 11.29 6.92 -21.61
C GLU A 190 12.71 6.77 -21.07
N ARG A 191 12.89 6.02 -19.97
CA ARG A 191 14.21 5.67 -19.40
C ARG A 191 14.80 4.38 -19.99
N GLY A 192 14.09 3.72 -20.88
CA GLY A 192 14.48 2.43 -21.45
C GLY A 192 14.48 1.28 -20.44
N TRP A 193 13.78 1.42 -19.31
CA TRP A 193 13.73 0.38 -18.29
C TRP A 193 12.88 -0.81 -18.74
N THR A 194 13.36 -2.02 -18.44
CA THR A 194 12.67 -3.28 -18.69
C THR A 194 12.34 -4.01 -17.38
N THR A 195 13.23 -3.92 -16.40
CA THR A 195 13.03 -4.42 -15.05
C THR A 195 12.93 -3.25 -14.07
N VAL A 196 11.79 -3.18 -13.36
CA VAL A 196 11.50 -2.14 -12.38
C VAL A 196 11.09 -2.80 -11.07
N ALA A 197 11.75 -2.43 -9.97
CA ALA A 197 11.42 -2.88 -8.63
C ALA A 197 10.60 -1.82 -7.89
N ALA A 198 9.44 -2.20 -7.36
CA ALA A 198 8.63 -1.33 -6.52
C ALA A 198 9.04 -1.44 -5.04
N LEU A 199 9.27 -0.30 -4.39
CA LEU A 199 9.39 -0.19 -2.94
C LEU A 199 8.12 0.42 -2.36
N GLN A 200 7.34 -0.39 -1.65
CA GLN A 200 6.18 0.08 -0.89
C GLN A 200 6.63 0.88 0.33
N LEU A 201 6.11 2.11 0.51
CA LEU A 201 6.34 2.90 1.73
C LEU A 201 5.05 3.47 2.30
N ARG A 202 4.90 3.34 3.63
CA ARG A 202 3.93 4.10 4.44
C ARG A 202 4.60 4.93 5.55
N ASN A 203 5.92 4.82 5.66
CA ASN A 203 6.77 5.44 6.68
C ASN A 203 7.90 6.21 5.99
N PRO A 204 8.58 7.13 6.69
CA PRO A 204 9.84 7.70 6.23
C PRO A 204 10.87 6.62 5.87
N MET A 205 11.73 6.95 4.91
CA MET A 205 12.82 6.09 4.48
C MET A 205 14.04 6.33 5.39
N HIS A 206 14.78 5.27 5.74
CA HIS A 206 15.94 5.27 6.65
C HIS A 206 17.06 4.42 6.03
N ASN A 207 18.20 4.24 6.72
CA ASN A 207 19.33 3.48 6.18
C ASN A 207 18.95 2.04 5.82
N SER A 208 18.08 1.39 6.61
CA SER A 208 17.54 0.05 6.28
C SER A 208 16.80 0.05 4.95
N HIS A 209 15.87 0.98 4.75
CA HIS A 209 15.11 1.11 3.51
C HIS A 209 16.00 1.49 2.31
N ALA A 210 16.99 2.38 2.52
CA ALA A 210 17.94 2.76 1.47
C ALA A 210 18.80 1.58 1.03
N TYR A 211 19.22 0.73 1.96
CA TYR A 211 19.94 -0.52 1.63
C TYR A 211 19.07 -1.48 0.79
N LEU A 212 17.79 -1.65 1.13
CA LEU A 212 16.86 -2.45 0.30
C LEU A 212 16.71 -1.87 -1.10
N ALA A 213 16.57 -0.55 -1.18
CA ALA A 213 16.45 0.20 -2.43
C ALA A 213 17.70 0.07 -3.32
N TRP A 214 18.90 0.13 -2.74
CA TRP A 214 20.15 -0.06 -3.49
C TRP A 214 20.32 -1.49 -4.01
N ILE A 215 20.00 -2.51 -3.21
CA ILE A 215 20.00 -3.90 -3.70
C ILE A 215 19.10 -4.04 -4.92
N ALA A 216 17.90 -3.45 -4.88
CA ALA A 216 16.98 -3.50 -6.00
C ALA A 216 17.52 -2.79 -7.25
N ILE A 217 18.25 -1.68 -7.10
CA ILE A 217 18.92 -0.99 -8.21
C ILE A 217 20.05 -1.85 -8.83
N GLU A 218 20.74 -2.67 -8.04
CA GLU A 218 21.79 -3.55 -8.57
C GLU A 218 21.23 -4.68 -9.45
N VAL A 219 19.99 -5.10 -9.21
CA VAL A 219 19.37 -6.25 -9.91
C VAL A 219 18.25 -5.87 -10.88
N CYS A 220 17.88 -4.60 -10.97
CA CYS A 220 16.85 -4.08 -11.86
C CYS A 220 17.32 -2.78 -12.55
N ASP A 221 16.75 -2.47 -13.72
CA ASP A 221 17.09 -1.24 -14.45
C ASP A 221 16.74 0.04 -13.67
N GLY A 222 15.66 -0.02 -12.88
CA GLY A 222 15.17 1.09 -12.08
C GLY A 222 14.37 0.71 -10.84
N LEU A 223 14.29 1.66 -9.92
CA LEU A 223 13.56 1.59 -8.66
C LEU A 223 12.37 2.56 -8.68
N TYR A 224 11.19 2.05 -8.34
CA TYR A 224 9.97 2.83 -8.16
C TYR A 224 9.62 2.90 -6.67
N ILE A 225 10.00 4.00 -6.02
CA ILE A 225 9.69 4.28 -4.61
C ILE A 225 8.26 4.79 -4.56
N HIS A 226 7.33 3.91 -4.19
CA HIS A 226 5.90 4.14 -4.33
C HIS A 226 5.23 4.24 -2.97
N GLN A 227 4.99 5.47 -2.52
CA GLN A 227 4.50 5.76 -1.18
C GLN A 227 2.98 5.91 -1.14
N LEU A 228 2.38 5.41 -0.06
CA LEU A 228 0.97 5.61 0.24
C LEU A 228 0.72 7.10 0.50
N VAL A 229 -0.20 7.72 -0.23
CA VAL A 229 -0.67 9.09 0.03
C VAL A 229 -2.14 9.18 0.45
N GLY A 230 -2.85 8.03 0.49
CA GLY A 230 -4.20 7.91 1.04
C GLY A 230 -4.27 8.01 2.57
N LYS A 231 -5.42 7.66 3.17
CA LYS A 231 -5.57 7.77 4.62
C LYS A 231 -4.67 6.77 5.33
N LEU A 232 -4.14 7.24 6.45
CA LEU A 232 -3.23 6.48 7.31
C LEU A 232 -3.91 6.20 8.64
N LYS A 233 -3.39 5.22 9.37
CA LYS A 233 -3.81 4.99 10.75
C LYS A 233 -3.39 6.19 11.64
N PRO A 234 -4.13 6.43 12.74
CA PRO A 234 -3.72 7.38 13.77
C PRO A 234 -2.28 7.13 14.24
N GLY A 235 -1.48 8.20 14.31
CA GLY A 235 -0.08 8.16 14.76
C GLY A 235 0.96 7.92 13.66
N ASP A 236 0.56 7.69 12.40
CA ASP A 236 1.50 7.73 11.27
C ASP A 236 1.90 9.18 10.95
N ILE A 237 3.17 9.38 10.60
CA ILE A 237 3.75 10.69 10.25
C ILE A 237 3.03 11.22 8.99
N PRO A 238 2.57 12.49 8.92
CA PRO A 238 1.89 13.07 7.75
C PRO A 238 2.65 12.96 6.43
N ALA A 239 1.91 13.00 5.32
CA ALA A 239 2.47 12.77 3.99
C ALA A 239 3.53 13.80 3.58
N ASP A 240 3.32 15.08 3.87
CA ASP A 240 4.27 16.16 3.58
C ASP A 240 5.61 15.96 4.29
N VAL A 241 5.59 15.51 5.55
CA VAL A 241 6.80 15.20 6.32
C VAL A 241 7.50 13.95 5.76
N ARG A 242 6.75 12.90 5.41
CA ARG A 242 7.32 11.69 4.77
C ARG A 242 7.99 12.02 3.45
N VAL A 243 7.34 12.81 2.60
CA VAL A 243 7.88 13.23 1.29
C VAL A 243 9.19 13.96 1.47
N LYS A 244 9.25 14.96 2.36
CA LYS A 244 10.50 15.68 2.68
C LYS A 244 11.60 14.74 3.16
N ALA A 245 11.28 13.78 4.03
CA ALA A 245 12.22 12.80 4.54
C ALA A 245 12.77 11.87 3.45
N ILE A 246 11.93 11.41 2.53
CA ILE A 246 12.36 10.56 1.41
C ILE A 246 13.17 11.38 0.40
N ASP A 247 12.74 12.59 0.07
CA ASP A 247 13.44 13.51 -0.83
C ASP A 247 14.85 13.83 -0.33
N ALA A 248 15.02 14.02 0.98
CA ALA A 248 16.33 14.25 1.59
C ALA A 248 17.31 13.07 1.35
N LEU A 249 16.79 11.84 1.28
CA LEU A 249 17.58 10.67 0.93
C LEU A 249 17.84 10.59 -0.58
N ILE A 250 16.78 10.65 -1.38
CA ILE A 250 16.86 10.46 -2.84
C ILE A 250 17.80 11.51 -3.46
N ASN A 251 17.65 12.78 -3.10
CA ASN A 251 18.38 13.86 -3.74
C ASN A 251 19.90 13.83 -3.47
N LYS A 252 20.33 13.23 -2.36
CA LYS A 252 21.75 13.21 -1.96
C LYS A 252 22.42 11.86 -2.17
N TYR A 253 21.68 10.75 -2.05
CA TYR A 253 22.26 9.42 -1.93
C TYR A 253 21.81 8.43 -3.02
N PHE A 254 21.01 8.88 -4.00
CA PHE A 254 20.55 8.07 -5.12
C PHE A 254 20.93 8.69 -6.47
N ARG A 255 21.15 7.82 -7.46
CA ARG A 255 21.26 8.21 -8.87
C ARG A 255 19.86 8.54 -9.39
N LYS A 256 19.62 9.79 -9.81
CA LYS A 256 18.29 10.27 -10.24
C LYS A 256 17.76 9.51 -11.46
N GLU A 257 18.65 9.04 -12.30
CA GLU A 257 18.35 8.23 -13.49
C GLU A 257 17.97 6.78 -13.16
N ARG A 258 18.13 6.33 -11.91
CA ARG A 258 17.82 4.97 -11.43
C ARG A 258 16.62 4.88 -10.51
N CYS A 259 16.03 6.01 -10.11
CA CYS A 259 14.91 6.00 -9.18
C CYS A 259 13.82 7.01 -9.55
N ILE A 260 12.57 6.64 -9.28
CA ILE A 260 11.41 7.51 -9.36
C ILE A 260 10.68 7.42 -8.02
N GLN A 261 10.36 8.56 -7.43
CA GLN A 261 9.47 8.66 -6.29
C GLN A 261 8.06 9.04 -6.77
N ALA A 262 7.06 8.31 -6.29
CA ALA A 262 5.66 8.60 -6.61
C ALA A 262 4.71 8.19 -5.48
N GLY A 263 3.47 8.67 -5.54
CA GLY A 263 2.39 8.40 -4.61
C GLY A 263 1.25 7.56 -5.21
N TYR A 264 0.52 6.82 -4.38
CA TYR A 264 -0.75 6.18 -4.76
C TYR A 264 -1.89 6.36 -3.73
N PRO A 265 -3.16 6.37 -4.18
CA PRO A 265 -4.30 6.91 -3.44
C PRO A 265 -5.15 5.81 -2.78
N LEU A 266 -4.53 4.84 -2.11
CA LEU A 266 -5.24 3.71 -1.51
C LEU A 266 -5.29 3.84 0.02
N ASP A 267 -6.30 3.24 0.66
CA ASP A 267 -6.28 2.96 2.09
C ASP A 267 -5.79 1.52 2.32
N MET A 268 -4.75 1.34 3.12
CA MET A 268 -4.22 0.00 3.44
C MET A 268 -5.18 -0.76 4.36
N ARG A 269 -5.39 -2.06 4.10
CA ARG A 269 -6.19 -2.91 5.00
C ARG A 269 -5.33 -3.61 6.05
N TYR A 270 -4.01 -3.47 5.94
CA TYR A 270 -3.03 -4.11 6.80
C TYR A 270 -3.15 -5.65 6.77
N ALA A 271 -3.54 -6.22 5.63
CA ALA A 271 -3.74 -7.67 5.46
C ALA A 271 -2.44 -8.46 5.28
N GLY A 272 -1.30 -7.92 5.75
CA GLY A 272 0.02 -8.55 5.73
C GLY A 272 0.31 -9.32 4.43
N PRO A 273 0.34 -10.66 4.47
CA PRO A 273 0.57 -11.50 3.29
C PRO A 273 -0.39 -11.26 2.12
N ARG A 274 -1.71 -11.19 2.36
CA ARG A 274 -2.68 -10.96 1.28
C ARG A 274 -2.56 -9.54 0.69
N GLU A 275 -2.20 -8.56 1.52
CA GLU A 275 -1.96 -7.21 1.02
C GLU A 275 -0.67 -7.14 0.19
N ALA A 276 0.35 -7.95 0.51
CA ALA A 276 1.55 -8.06 -0.32
C ALA A 276 1.23 -8.54 -1.75
N LEU A 277 0.28 -9.47 -1.88
CA LEU A 277 -0.24 -9.92 -3.17
C LEU A 277 -1.06 -8.83 -3.86
N LEU A 278 -1.91 -8.09 -3.14
CA LEU A 278 -2.66 -6.97 -3.72
C LEU A 278 -1.70 -5.87 -4.22
N HIS A 279 -0.68 -5.57 -3.40
CA HIS A 279 0.42 -4.69 -3.75
C HIS A 279 1.14 -5.17 -5.02
N ALA A 280 1.36 -6.47 -5.20
CA ALA A 280 1.95 -7.01 -6.43
C ALA A 280 1.03 -6.82 -7.64
N VAL A 281 -0.27 -7.11 -7.52
CA VAL A 281 -1.27 -6.93 -8.58
C VAL A 281 -1.24 -5.51 -9.14
N PHE A 282 -1.40 -4.49 -8.28
CA PHE A 282 -1.42 -3.13 -8.82
C PHE A 282 -0.02 -2.65 -9.20
N ARG A 283 1.08 -3.09 -8.58
CA ARG A 283 2.44 -2.74 -9.05
C ARG A 283 2.73 -3.30 -10.43
N GLN A 284 2.24 -4.50 -10.74
CA GLN A 284 2.26 -5.02 -12.10
C GLN A 284 1.49 -4.09 -13.04
N ASN A 285 0.32 -3.60 -12.65
CA ASN A 285 -0.43 -2.59 -13.42
C ASN A 285 0.34 -1.28 -13.60
N TYR A 286 1.11 -0.83 -12.62
CA TYR A 286 2.03 0.31 -12.76
C TYR A 286 3.25 0.02 -13.67
N GLY A 287 3.46 -1.23 -14.10
CA GLY A 287 4.57 -1.62 -14.98
C GLY A 287 5.80 -2.14 -14.23
N CYS A 288 5.70 -2.39 -12.93
CA CYS A 288 6.79 -2.95 -12.14
C CYS A 288 6.92 -4.45 -12.39
N SER A 289 8.13 -4.92 -12.66
CA SER A 289 8.46 -6.35 -12.80
C SER A 289 8.72 -7.04 -11.47
N HIS A 290 9.11 -6.28 -10.45
CA HIS A 290 9.46 -6.79 -9.14
C HIS A 290 8.78 -5.98 -8.04
N LEU A 291 8.46 -6.64 -6.91
CA LEU A 291 8.01 -5.99 -5.68
C LEU A 291 9.01 -6.33 -4.58
N ILE A 292 9.63 -5.33 -3.96
CA ILE A 292 10.41 -5.55 -2.75
C ILE A 292 9.46 -5.98 -1.63
N VAL A 293 9.68 -7.18 -1.10
CA VAL A 293 8.93 -7.71 0.04
C VAL A 293 9.89 -7.89 1.19
N GLY A 294 9.86 -6.94 2.13
CA GLY A 294 10.69 -6.98 3.33
C GLY A 294 10.03 -7.75 4.47
N ARG A 295 10.63 -7.66 5.66
CA ARG A 295 10.06 -8.15 6.92
C ARG A 295 8.73 -7.45 7.21
N ASP A 296 7.72 -8.21 7.62
CA ASP A 296 6.42 -7.72 8.11
C ASP A 296 5.73 -6.78 7.09
N HIS A 297 5.84 -7.13 5.80
CA HIS A 297 5.29 -6.31 4.72
C HIS A 297 3.77 -6.19 4.87
N ALA A 298 3.30 -4.94 4.92
CA ALA A 298 1.89 -4.59 5.15
C ALA A 298 1.25 -5.20 6.42
N GLY A 299 2.05 -5.72 7.37
CA GLY A 299 1.55 -6.25 8.62
C GLY A 299 1.26 -5.18 9.68
N VAL A 300 0.62 -5.64 10.75
CA VAL A 300 0.21 -4.84 11.90
C VAL A 300 0.32 -5.70 13.16
N GLY A 301 0.87 -5.12 14.23
CA GLY A 301 1.07 -5.84 15.50
C GLY A 301 1.88 -7.12 15.32
N ASP A 302 1.41 -8.19 15.94
CA ASP A 302 2.00 -9.53 15.87
C ASP A 302 1.01 -10.53 15.20
N TYR A 303 0.11 -10.05 14.33
CA TYR A 303 -0.91 -10.88 13.65
C TYR A 303 -0.34 -11.80 12.55
N TYR A 304 0.86 -11.51 12.05
CA TYR A 304 1.51 -12.24 10.97
C TYR A 304 2.95 -12.54 11.35
N GLY A 305 3.48 -13.67 10.86
CA GLY A 305 4.91 -13.95 10.98
C GLY A 305 5.76 -12.92 10.22
N PRO A 306 7.03 -12.72 10.63
CA PRO A 306 7.89 -11.67 10.07
C PRO A 306 8.18 -11.85 8.58
N PHE A 307 8.01 -13.05 8.03
CA PHE A 307 8.24 -13.36 6.62
C PHE A 307 7.03 -14.00 5.91
N ASP A 308 5.86 -14.06 6.55
CA ASP A 308 4.66 -14.64 5.95
C ASP A 308 4.31 -13.99 4.61
N ALA A 309 4.56 -12.68 4.49
CA ALA A 309 4.32 -11.93 3.26
C ALA A 309 5.29 -12.28 2.12
N GLN A 310 6.45 -12.86 2.42
CA GLN A 310 7.34 -13.44 1.41
C GLN A 310 6.87 -14.85 1.07
N THR A 311 6.58 -15.67 2.08
CA THR A 311 6.17 -17.08 1.92
C THR A 311 4.95 -17.23 1.03
N ILE A 312 3.95 -16.35 1.19
CA ILE A 312 2.68 -16.47 0.45
C ILE A 312 2.84 -16.43 -1.09
N PHE A 313 3.91 -15.82 -1.61
CA PHE A 313 4.18 -15.85 -3.06
C PHE A 313 4.53 -17.26 -3.58
N HIS A 314 4.91 -18.18 -2.70
CA HIS A 314 5.18 -19.58 -3.03
C HIS A 314 3.95 -20.48 -2.85
N GLU A 315 2.85 -19.94 -2.31
CA GLU A 315 1.60 -20.68 -2.03
C GLU A 315 0.53 -20.45 -3.12
N ILE A 316 0.72 -19.42 -3.96
CA ILE A 316 -0.16 -19.10 -5.08
C ILE A 316 0.29 -19.83 -6.37
N PRO A 317 -0.59 -19.97 -7.39
CA PRO A 317 -0.19 -20.50 -8.70
C PRO A 317 1.00 -19.76 -9.29
N ALA A 318 1.95 -20.48 -9.89
CA ALA A 318 3.20 -19.90 -10.39
C ALA A 318 3.01 -18.86 -11.52
N ASP A 319 1.89 -18.94 -12.23
CA ASP A 319 1.49 -18.04 -13.31
C ASP A 319 0.47 -16.97 -12.86
N ALA A 320 0.16 -16.89 -11.57
CA ALA A 320 -0.81 -15.94 -11.02
C ALA A 320 -0.42 -14.46 -11.26
N LEU A 321 0.87 -14.15 -11.33
CA LEU A 321 1.41 -12.80 -11.51
C LEU A 321 2.60 -12.84 -12.48
N ALA A 322 2.71 -11.83 -13.34
CA ALA A 322 3.93 -11.59 -14.12
C ALA A 322 5.00 -10.86 -13.28
N LEU A 323 4.56 -10.06 -12.30
CA LEU A 323 5.44 -9.47 -11.29
C LEU A 323 5.99 -10.55 -10.37
N LYS A 324 7.28 -10.46 -10.05
CA LYS A 324 7.97 -11.37 -9.13
C LYS A 324 8.25 -10.71 -7.78
N PRO A 325 8.14 -11.43 -6.66
CA PRO A 325 8.65 -10.91 -5.39
C PRO A 325 10.18 -10.76 -5.46
N LEU A 326 10.70 -9.71 -4.83
CA LEU A 326 12.11 -9.54 -4.50
C LEU A 326 12.22 -9.62 -2.97
N PRO A 327 12.34 -10.85 -2.40
CA PRO A 327 12.36 -11.05 -0.96
C PRO A 327 13.69 -10.58 -0.37
N LEU A 328 13.62 -9.64 0.56
CA LEU A 328 14.80 -9.12 1.26
C LEU A 328 14.67 -9.42 2.76
N ASP A 329 15.75 -9.96 3.33
CA ASP A 329 15.77 -10.40 4.72
C ASP A 329 15.79 -9.21 5.70
N TRP A 330 15.72 -9.48 7.00
CA TRP A 330 15.80 -8.50 8.05
C TRP A 330 17.15 -7.79 8.00
N THR A 331 17.10 -6.48 7.69
CA THR A 331 18.27 -5.61 7.61
C THR A 331 18.57 -4.89 8.92
N PHE A 332 19.86 -4.68 9.17
CA PHE A 332 20.38 -4.01 10.35
C PHE A 332 21.72 -3.36 10.03
N TYR A 333 22.14 -2.40 10.85
CA TYR A 333 23.53 -1.94 10.79
C TYR A 333 24.39 -2.83 11.69
N CYS A 334 25.52 -3.29 11.19
CA CYS A 334 26.48 -4.07 11.95
C CYS A 334 27.72 -3.22 12.27
N PHE A 335 27.97 -2.97 13.56
CA PHE A 335 29.14 -2.21 14.02
C PHE A 335 30.46 -2.92 13.72
N GLU A 336 30.49 -4.25 13.77
CA GLU A 336 31.70 -5.02 13.43
C GLU A 336 31.98 -5.03 11.92
N CYS A 337 30.94 -5.08 11.08
CA CYS A 337 31.12 -4.95 9.62
C CYS A 337 31.29 -3.49 9.16
N GLY A 338 30.93 -2.51 9.99
CA GLY A 338 30.93 -1.09 9.64
C GLY A 338 29.92 -0.71 8.53
N THR A 339 28.86 -1.49 8.33
CA THR A 339 27.90 -1.27 7.23
C THR A 339 26.52 -1.87 7.51
N MET A 340 25.56 -1.52 6.65
CA MET A 340 24.27 -2.21 6.57
C MET A 340 24.47 -3.66 6.09
N ALA A 341 23.78 -4.58 6.75
CA ALA A 341 23.77 -5.99 6.40
C ALA A 341 22.37 -6.58 6.60
N SER A 342 22.26 -7.88 6.35
CA SER A 342 21.05 -8.67 6.59
C SER A 342 21.40 -9.96 7.31
N MET A 343 20.38 -10.67 7.80
CA MET A 343 20.57 -12.00 8.41
C MET A 343 21.19 -13.01 7.43
N LYS A 344 21.07 -12.79 6.11
CA LYS A 344 21.72 -13.63 5.09
C LYS A 344 23.20 -13.33 4.86
N THR A 345 23.65 -12.12 5.22
CA THR A 345 24.96 -11.62 4.79
C THR A 345 25.92 -11.34 5.94
N CYS A 346 25.45 -11.25 7.19
CA CYS A 346 26.30 -10.98 8.35
C CYS A 346 26.15 -12.04 9.46
N PRO A 347 27.26 -12.72 9.85
CA PRO A 347 27.22 -13.78 10.86
C PRO A 347 27.21 -13.27 12.30
N HIS A 348 27.54 -12.00 12.58
CA HIS A 348 27.64 -11.48 13.95
C HIS A 348 26.25 -11.35 14.59
N GLU A 349 26.00 -11.98 15.74
CA GLU A 349 24.65 -12.07 16.32
C GLU A 349 24.38 -11.16 17.51
N SER A 350 25.43 -10.67 18.16
CA SER A 350 25.31 -9.88 19.38
C SER A 350 24.50 -8.60 19.13
N LYS A 351 23.52 -8.31 19.98
CA LYS A 351 22.69 -7.10 19.87
C LYS A 351 23.51 -5.88 20.28
N ALA A 352 23.46 -4.82 19.48
CA ALA A 352 24.12 -3.57 19.82
C ALA A 352 23.50 -2.93 21.06
N VAL A 353 24.36 -2.47 21.97
CA VAL A 353 23.99 -1.72 23.16
C VAL A 353 24.24 -0.23 22.89
N ILE A 354 23.18 0.55 22.98
CA ILE A 354 23.20 2.01 22.86
C ILE A 354 22.88 2.59 24.24
N ASP A 355 23.72 3.49 24.73
CA ASP A 355 23.47 4.17 26.02
C ASP A 355 22.36 5.23 25.91
N GLU A 356 22.00 5.84 27.04
CA GLU A 356 20.96 6.88 27.11
C GLU A 356 21.29 8.15 26.29
N ASN A 357 22.58 8.36 25.98
CA ASN A 357 23.09 9.46 25.17
C ASN A 357 23.25 9.04 23.70
N GLY A 358 22.65 7.92 23.27
CA GLY A 358 22.68 7.44 21.90
C GLY A 358 24.06 6.93 21.44
N LYS A 359 25.01 6.71 22.36
CA LYS A 359 26.35 6.22 22.02
C LYS A 359 26.41 4.71 22.07
N TYR A 360 27.05 4.13 21.06
CA TYR A 360 27.35 2.71 20.99
C TYR A 360 28.33 2.29 22.10
N LYS A 361 28.06 1.15 22.75
CA LYS A 361 28.84 0.60 23.88
C LYS A 361 29.34 -0.83 23.66
N GLY A 362 28.87 -1.52 22.64
CA GLY A 362 29.26 -2.91 22.36
C GLY A 362 28.17 -3.71 21.64
N GLY A 363 28.50 -4.93 21.23
CA GLY A 363 27.64 -5.78 20.40
C GLY A 363 27.65 -5.41 18.91
N ALA A 364 27.06 -6.20 18.03
CA ALA A 364 27.20 -6.02 16.59
C ALA A 364 25.98 -5.38 15.93
N ARG A 365 24.78 -5.92 16.16
CA ARG A 365 23.57 -5.62 15.38
C ARG A 365 22.75 -4.49 15.98
N LEU A 366 22.71 -3.33 15.33
CA LEU A 366 21.72 -2.29 15.58
C LEU A 366 20.48 -2.56 14.72
N LEU A 367 19.37 -2.94 15.35
CA LEU A 367 18.09 -3.13 14.66
C LEU A 367 17.38 -1.79 14.45
N LEU A 368 17.08 -1.46 13.20
CA LEU A 368 16.43 -0.20 12.81
C LEU A 368 14.91 -0.32 12.89
N SER A 369 14.34 -0.42 14.10
CA SER A 369 12.89 -0.51 14.28
C SER A 369 12.25 0.88 14.43
N GLY A 370 11.11 1.10 13.75
CA GLY A 370 10.38 2.37 13.86
C GLY A 370 9.94 2.69 15.29
N THR A 371 9.63 1.67 16.09
CA THR A 371 9.27 1.85 17.50
C THR A 371 10.43 2.37 18.34
N LEU A 372 11.66 1.89 18.10
CA LEU A 372 12.86 2.43 18.75
C LEU A 372 13.09 3.89 18.33
N LEU A 373 12.97 4.19 17.03
CA LEU A 373 13.14 5.57 16.54
C LEU A 373 12.15 6.52 17.23
N ARG A 374 10.87 6.16 17.23
CA ARG A 374 9.86 7.03 17.83
C ARG A 374 10.08 7.22 19.34
N LYS A 375 10.50 6.15 20.05
CA LYS A 375 10.86 6.24 21.48
C LYS A 375 12.01 7.23 21.71
N LEU A 376 13.10 7.11 20.94
CA LEU A 376 14.23 8.03 21.03
C LEU A 376 13.79 9.47 20.76
N MET A 377 13.00 9.70 19.72
CA MET A 377 12.49 11.02 19.36
C MET A 377 11.55 11.60 20.42
N SER A 378 10.59 10.82 20.92
CA SER A 378 9.63 11.28 21.94
C SER A 378 10.33 11.66 23.26
N GLU A 379 11.37 10.90 23.62
CA GLU A 379 12.18 11.15 24.82
C GLU A 379 13.25 12.24 24.61
N GLY A 380 13.34 12.85 23.42
CA GLY A 380 14.36 13.84 23.08
C GLY A 380 15.79 13.28 23.07
N LYS A 381 15.93 11.94 23.00
CA LYS A 381 17.21 11.25 22.97
C LYS A 381 17.82 11.29 21.57
N PRO A 382 19.15 11.34 21.46
CA PRO A 382 19.82 11.30 20.18
C PRO A 382 19.61 9.95 19.48
N VAL A 383 19.44 10.01 18.15
CA VAL A 383 19.33 8.83 17.29
C VAL A 383 20.72 8.49 16.75
N PRO A 384 21.19 7.22 16.85
CA PRO A 384 22.49 6.83 16.30
C PRO A 384 22.60 7.16 14.80
N PRO A 385 23.73 7.71 14.32
CA PRO A 385 23.91 8.05 12.90
C PRO A 385 23.80 6.85 11.96
N GLU A 386 24.06 5.65 12.47
CA GLU A 386 23.88 4.38 11.77
C GLU A 386 22.40 4.06 11.48
N PHE A 387 21.46 4.65 12.22
CA PHE A 387 20.03 4.43 12.05
C PHE A 387 19.50 5.12 10.79
N SER A 388 19.83 6.40 10.59
CA SER A 388 19.35 7.19 9.46
C SER A 388 20.26 8.36 9.17
N LYS A 389 20.23 8.84 7.93
CA LYS A 389 20.97 10.04 7.53
C LYS A 389 20.55 11.27 8.34
N PRO A 390 21.48 12.18 8.68
CA PRO A 390 21.21 13.32 9.55
C PRO A 390 20.14 14.24 9.00
N GLU A 391 20.03 14.39 7.68
CA GLU A 391 18.99 15.21 7.05
C GLU A 391 17.58 14.67 7.32
N VAL A 392 17.42 13.35 7.26
CA VAL A 392 16.15 12.69 7.59
C VAL A 392 15.81 12.90 9.06
N ILE A 393 16.81 12.70 9.94
CA ILE A 393 16.62 12.87 11.38
C ILE A 393 16.22 14.30 11.73
N ALA A 394 16.82 15.31 11.08
CA ALA A 394 16.48 16.71 11.29
C ALA A 394 15.01 17.00 10.94
N ILE A 395 14.54 16.53 9.77
CA ILE A 395 13.14 16.70 9.33
C ILE A 395 12.17 16.02 10.30
N LEU A 396 12.49 14.80 10.74
CA LEU A 396 11.65 14.08 11.68
C LEU A 396 11.64 14.73 13.06
N LYS A 397 12.78 15.23 13.52
CA LYS A 397 12.87 15.94 14.79
C LYS A 397 12.02 17.20 14.79
N GLU A 398 12.11 18.01 13.72
CA GLU A 398 11.26 19.20 13.55
C GLU A 398 9.77 18.84 13.68
N TYR A 399 9.33 17.75 13.02
CA TYR A 399 7.96 17.28 13.16
C TYR A 399 7.63 16.83 14.60
N TYR A 400 8.45 15.99 15.23
CA TYR A 400 8.20 15.50 16.59
C TYR A 400 8.19 16.60 17.65
N ASP A 401 8.98 17.66 17.45
CA ASP A 401 9.02 18.82 18.35
C ASP A 401 7.72 19.67 18.27
N THR A 402 6.93 19.56 17.19
CA THR A 402 5.61 20.23 17.07
C THR A 402 4.46 19.49 17.76
N LEU A 403 4.66 18.25 18.21
CA LEU A 403 3.58 17.45 18.81
C LEU A 403 3.33 17.87 20.27
N GLU A 404 2.16 18.45 20.53
CA GLU A 404 1.72 18.87 21.88
C GLU A 404 1.50 17.68 22.85
N HIS A 405 1.13 16.51 22.31
CA HIS A 405 0.93 15.28 23.07
C HIS A 405 1.93 14.19 22.66
N LYS A 406 2.94 13.96 23.50
CA LYS A 406 3.91 12.88 23.33
C LYS A 406 3.30 11.57 23.83
N VAL A 407 2.83 10.73 22.91
CA VAL A 407 2.25 9.41 23.22
C VAL A 407 3.34 8.47 23.75
N GLU A 408 3.08 7.75 24.84
CA GLU A 408 3.98 6.70 25.34
C GLU A 408 4.02 5.52 24.36
N ILE A 409 5.22 5.11 23.94
CA ILE A 409 5.39 4.12 22.88
C ILE A 409 5.84 2.78 23.46
N LYS A 410 4.93 1.81 23.49
CA LYS A 410 5.24 0.41 23.87
C LYS A 410 6.01 -0.31 22.75
N LEU A 411 7.07 -1.03 23.11
CA LEU A 411 7.85 -1.87 22.19
C LEU A 411 7.13 -3.20 21.93
N HIS A 412 6.86 -3.53 20.68
CA HIS A 412 6.30 -4.84 20.25
C HIS A 412 7.42 -5.88 20.00
N GLY A 413 7.09 -7.18 20.01
CA GLY A 413 8.06 -8.28 19.98
C GLY A 413 8.97 -8.28 18.73
N HIS A 414 8.41 -8.02 17.55
CA HIS A 414 9.19 -7.88 16.32
C HIS A 414 10.10 -6.64 16.30
N ALA A 415 9.78 -5.60 17.07
CA ALA A 415 10.59 -4.38 17.14
C ALA A 415 11.86 -4.53 17.99
N THR A 416 11.93 -5.55 18.85
CA THR A 416 13.03 -5.78 19.79
C THR A 416 14.01 -6.88 19.35
N GLY A 417 13.65 -7.64 18.31
CA GLY A 417 14.36 -8.85 17.89
C GLY A 417 14.06 -10.08 18.76
N ALA A 418 13.05 -10.01 19.64
CA ALA A 418 12.71 -11.08 20.58
C ALA A 418 11.70 -12.10 20.03
N ALA A 419 11.04 -11.78 18.91
CA ALA A 419 10.19 -12.74 18.21
C ALA A 419 11.06 -13.89 17.66
N LYS A 420 10.73 -15.13 18.02
CA LYS A 420 11.35 -16.31 17.41
C LYS A 420 11.05 -16.32 15.91
N VAL A 421 12.09 -16.52 15.09
CA VAL A 421 12.00 -16.74 13.65
C VAL A 421 11.39 -18.11 13.39
#